data_AF-A0A969SU48-F1
#
_entry.id   AF-A0A969SU48-F1
#
_cell.length_a   1.000
_cell.length_b   1.000
_cell.length_c   1.000
_cell.angle_alpha   90.00
_cell.angle_beta   90.00
_cell.angle_gamma   90.00
#
_symmetry.space_group_name_H-M   'P 1'
#
loop_
_entity.id
_entity.type
_entity.pdbx_description
1 polymer ?
#
loop_
_entity_poly.entity_id
_entity_poly.type
_entity_poly.pdbx_seq_one_letter_code
_entity_poly.pdbx_strand_id
1 'polypeptide(L)'
;MSAIPIEVAMAFWAKEVRVGNLKAQAIAIACMIETIERRADAAFGVQRSLEEYNEQFKRKIARRTLTDSIKAYLELHPEVSDNYRTWVYKNVTDAIYRAIFSMDARKLASDLKCNKDEIRDNLDQFCISRIVWIEESVCQQIDLDFEPQDAVKRVVEFNSLKAIQPVKHQDASR
;
A
#
# COMPACT_ATOMS: atom_id res chain seq x y z
N MET A 1 5.05 -23.54 29.32
CA MET A 1 4.99 -22.19 28.73
C MET A 1 3.59 -21.65 28.93
N SER A 2 3.44 -20.49 29.58
CA SER A 2 2.16 -19.79 29.69
C SER A 2 1.84 -19.11 28.36
N ALA A 3 0.67 -19.40 27.79
CA ALA A 3 0.20 -18.74 26.57
C ALA A 3 0.03 -17.23 26.82
N ILE A 4 0.42 -16.41 25.83
CA ILE A 4 0.23 -14.96 25.90
C ILE A 4 -1.26 -14.67 25.66
N PRO A 5 -1.92 -13.86 26.52
CA PRO A 5 -3.30 -13.45 26.28
C PRO A 5 -3.45 -12.71 24.94
N ILE A 6 -4.54 -12.98 24.22
CA ILE A 6 -4.76 -12.44 22.87
C ILE A 6 -4.85 -10.91 22.89
N GLU A 7 -5.36 -10.32 23.97
CA GLU A 7 -5.46 -8.87 24.16
C GLU A 7 -4.08 -8.21 24.23
N VAL A 8 -3.11 -8.88 24.85
CA VAL A 8 -1.72 -8.43 24.94
C VAL A 8 -1.05 -8.50 23.57
N ALA A 9 -1.27 -9.60 22.83
CA ALA A 9 -0.77 -9.74 21.47
C ALA A 9 -1.38 -8.69 20.53
N MET A 10 -2.68 -8.41 20.63
CA MET A 10 -3.36 -7.37 19.86
C MET A 10 -2.80 -5.98 20.16
N ALA A 11 -2.61 -5.63 21.44
CA ALA A 11 -2.05 -4.35 21.83
C ALA A 11 -0.62 -4.15 21.29
N PHE A 12 0.18 -5.22 21.30
CA PHE A 12 1.52 -5.22 20.70
C PHE A 12 1.45 -4.94 19.19
N TRP A 13 0.66 -5.70 18.42
CA TRP A 13 0.56 -5.49 16.97
C TRP A 13 -0.04 -4.13 16.62
N ALA A 14 -1.02 -3.65 17.38
CA ALA A 14 -1.58 -2.31 17.20
C ALA A 14 -0.56 -1.21 17.52
N LYS A 15 0.38 -1.44 18.44
CA LYS A 15 1.51 -0.52 18.65
C LYS A 15 2.45 -0.55 17.45
N GLU A 16 2.83 -1.73 16.97
CA GLU A 16 3.72 -1.89 15.80
C GLU A 16 3.14 -1.21 14.56
N VAL A 17 1.84 -1.37 14.30
CA VAL A 17 1.13 -0.65 13.22
C VAL A 17 1.23 0.87 13.41
N ARG A 18 1.00 1.37 14.63
CA ARG A 18 1.03 2.82 14.93
C ARG A 18 2.40 3.45 14.73
N VAL A 19 3.47 2.69 14.96
CA VAL A 19 4.86 3.17 14.72
C VAL A 19 5.31 2.95 13.27
N GLY A 20 4.41 2.55 12.36
CA GLY A 20 4.69 2.42 10.93
C GLY A 20 5.29 1.07 10.52
N ASN A 21 5.18 0.02 11.33
CA ASN A 21 5.62 -1.32 10.94
C ASN A 21 4.63 -1.92 9.92
N LEU A 22 4.99 -1.81 8.64
CA LEU A 22 4.16 -2.23 7.52
C LEU A 22 3.88 -3.73 7.50
N LYS A 23 4.83 -4.55 7.95
CA LYS A 23 4.62 -5.99 8.08
C LYS A 23 3.58 -6.30 9.15
N ALA A 24 3.61 -5.59 10.28
CA ALA A 24 2.58 -5.69 11.30
C ALA A 24 1.20 -5.23 10.78
N GLN A 25 1.16 -4.17 9.98
CA GLN A 25 -0.06 -3.69 9.33
C GLN A 25 -0.64 -4.73 8.36
N ALA A 26 0.19 -5.31 7.48
CA ALA A 26 -0.23 -6.35 6.56
C ALA A 26 -0.79 -7.58 7.29
N ILE A 27 -0.13 -8.04 8.36
CA ILE A 27 -0.62 -9.13 9.20
C ILE A 27 -1.96 -8.78 9.86
N ALA A 28 -2.07 -7.58 10.45
CA ALA A 28 -3.31 -7.14 11.09
C ALA A 28 -4.49 -7.08 10.10
N ILE A 29 -4.27 -6.54 8.90
CA ILE A 29 -5.27 -6.51 7.83
C ILE A 29 -5.62 -7.93 7.36
N ALA A 30 -4.63 -8.80 7.13
CA ALA A 30 -4.87 -10.17 6.73
C ALA A 30 -5.73 -10.94 7.75
N CYS A 31 -5.47 -10.75 9.05
CA CYS A 31 -6.28 -11.33 10.13
C CYS A 31 -7.72 -10.81 10.11
N MET A 32 -7.92 -9.51 9.87
CA MET A 32 -9.26 -8.92 9.75
C MET A 32 -10.02 -9.50 8.55
N ILE A 33 -9.37 -9.57 7.38
CA ILE A 33 -9.97 -10.12 6.15
C ILE A 33 -10.34 -11.59 6.36
N GLU A 34 -9.42 -12.42 6.84
CA GLU A 34 -9.67 -13.85 7.07
C GLU A 34 -10.84 -14.06 8.05
N THR A 35 -10.91 -13.25 9.11
CA THR A 35 -12.02 -13.32 10.08
C THR A 35 -13.37 -13.00 9.42
N ILE A 36 -13.40 -12.02 8.52
CA ILE A 36 -14.61 -11.67 7.76
C ILE A 36 -14.97 -12.79 6.78
N GLU A 37 -14.01 -13.29 6.01
CA GLU A 37 -14.21 -14.38 5.04
C GLU A 37 -14.74 -15.63 5.71
N ARG A 38 -14.16 -16.08 6.83
CA ARG A 38 -14.64 -17.26 7.56
C ARG A 38 -16.09 -17.10 8.01
N ARG A 39 -16.48 -15.90 8.47
CA ARG A 39 -17.86 -15.62 8.88
C ARG A 39 -18.81 -15.57 7.70
N ALA A 40 -18.37 -14.98 6.58
CA ALA A 40 -19.15 -14.94 5.34
C ALA A 40 -19.35 -16.35 4.77
N ASP A 41 -18.29 -17.13 4.65
CA ASP A 41 -18.33 -18.50 4.15
C ASP A 41 -19.29 -19.37 4.96
N ALA A 42 -19.22 -19.30 6.29
CA ALA A 42 -20.14 -19.99 7.17
C ALA A 42 -21.60 -19.56 6.94
N ALA A 43 -21.86 -18.28 6.70
CA ALA A 43 -23.20 -17.76 6.44
C ALA A 43 -23.74 -18.14 5.05
N PHE A 44 -22.88 -18.27 4.04
CA PHE A 44 -23.24 -18.58 2.66
C PHE A 44 -23.03 -20.05 2.28
N GLY A 45 -22.66 -20.91 3.22
CA GLY A 45 -22.46 -22.34 2.99
C GLY A 45 -21.24 -22.69 2.14
N VAL A 46 -20.27 -21.78 2.03
CA VAL A 46 -19.01 -22.00 1.31
C VAL A 46 -18.09 -22.82 2.20
N GLN A 47 -17.58 -23.95 1.70
CA GLN A 47 -16.59 -24.75 2.40
C GLN A 47 -15.19 -24.48 1.85
N ARG A 48 -14.29 -24.08 2.74
CA ARG A 48 -12.84 -23.98 2.50
C ARG A 48 -12.09 -24.75 3.59
N SER A 49 -11.05 -25.45 3.20
CA SER A 49 -10.10 -26.10 4.10
C SER A 49 -9.24 -25.10 4.85
N LEU A 50 -8.66 -25.54 5.97
CA LEU A 50 -7.71 -24.73 6.73
C LEU A 50 -6.47 -24.37 5.88
N GLU A 51 -5.98 -25.30 5.08
CA GLU A 51 -4.91 -25.07 4.10
C GLU A 51 -5.25 -23.95 3.11
N GLU A 52 -6.47 -23.92 2.55
CA GLU A 52 -6.89 -22.85 1.64
C GLU A 52 -6.92 -21.47 2.33
N TYR A 53 -7.40 -21.40 3.57
CA TYR A 53 -7.33 -20.16 4.36
C TYR A 53 -5.88 -19.73 4.61
N ASN A 54 -5.01 -20.67 4.98
CA ASN A 54 -3.59 -20.38 5.24
C ASN A 54 -2.86 -19.89 3.99
N GLU A 55 -3.13 -20.48 2.82
CA GLU A 55 -2.54 -20.03 1.56
C GLU A 55 -3.04 -18.65 1.15
N GLN A 56 -4.33 -18.36 1.33
CA GLN A 56 -4.86 -17.01 1.11
C GLN A 56 -4.26 -15.99 2.08
N PHE A 57 -4.12 -16.37 3.36
CA PHE A 57 -3.50 -15.53 4.38
C PHE A 57 -2.04 -15.20 4.05
N LYS A 58 -1.25 -16.19 3.62
CA LYS A 58 0.14 -15.97 3.18
C LYS A 58 0.21 -15.03 1.98
N ARG A 59 -0.67 -15.19 0.98
CA ARG A 59 -0.73 -14.29 -0.19
C ARG A 59 -1.03 -12.85 0.22
N LYS A 60 -1.90 -12.63 1.21
CA LYS A 60 -2.23 -11.29 1.74
C LYS A 60 -1.07 -10.63 2.49
N ILE A 61 -0.13 -11.42 3.03
CA ILE A 61 1.05 -10.93 3.75
C ILE A 61 2.27 -10.80 2.82
N ALA A 62 2.27 -11.48 1.68
CA ALA A 62 3.33 -11.35 0.68
C ALA A 62 3.34 -9.91 0.16
N ARG A 63 4.40 -9.17 0.50
CA ARG A 63 4.59 -7.79 0.08
C ARG A 63 4.81 -7.75 -1.43
N ARG A 64 3.78 -7.41 -2.20
CA ARG A 64 3.90 -7.08 -3.62
C ARG A 64 4.32 -5.63 -3.75
N THR A 65 5.26 -5.36 -4.66
CA THR A 65 5.59 -3.98 -5.01
C THR A 65 4.48 -3.40 -5.88
N LEU A 66 4.36 -2.07 -5.92
CA LEU A 66 3.45 -1.38 -6.83
C LEU A 66 3.67 -1.81 -8.29
N THR A 67 4.93 -2.02 -8.66
CA THR A 67 5.32 -2.55 -9.97
C THR A 67 4.73 -3.95 -10.23
N ASP A 68 4.80 -4.85 -9.24
CA ASP A 68 4.28 -6.22 -9.38
C ASP A 68 2.76 -6.25 -9.52
N SER A 69 2.04 -5.39 -8.78
CA SER A 69 0.58 -5.28 -8.87
C SER A 69 0.15 -4.67 -10.21
N ILE A 70 0.79 -3.58 -10.66
CA ILE A 70 0.52 -3.00 -11.98
C ILE A 70 0.80 -4.02 -13.09
N LYS A 71 1.92 -4.76 -13.00
CA LYS A 71 2.26 -5.77 -14.01
C LYS A 71 1.19 -6.87 -14.11
N ALA A 72 0.73 -7.39 -12.98
CA ALA A 72 -0.33 -8.41 -12.98
C ALA A 72 -1.64 -7.87 -13.53
N TYR A 73 -2.02 -6.63 -13.20
CA TYR A 73 -3.18 -5.97 -13.81
C TYR A 73 -3.04 -5.91 -15.34
N LEU A 74 -1.90 -5.49 -15.87
CA LEU A 74 -1.67 -5.42 -17.32
C LEU A 74 -1.69 -6.80 -18.02
N GLU A 75 -1.36 -7.87 -17.32
CA GLU A 75 -1.44 -9.25 -17.81
C GLU A 75 -2.89 -9.75 -17.84
N LEU A 76 -3.72 -9.36 -16.85
CA LEU A 76 -5.13 -9.70 -16.78
C LEU A 76 -6.01 -8.88 -17.73
N HIS A 77 -5.55 -7.69 -18.11
CA HIS A 77 -6.23 -6.77 -19.01
C HIS A 77 -5.50 -6.62 -20.36
N PRO A 78 -5.51 -7.64 -21.25
CA PRO A 78 -4.86 -7.57 -22.56
C PRO A 78 -5.39 -6.41 -23.43
N GLU A 79 -6.64 -6.00 -23.23
CA GLU A 79 -7.38 -5.00 -24.00
C GLU A 79 -6.88 -3.55 -23.84
N VAL A 80 -6.06 -3.25 -22.82
CA VAL A 80 -5.55 -1.89 -22.63
C VAL A 80 -4.55 -1.51 -23.73
N SER A 81 -4.61 -0.25 -24.17
CA SER A 81 -3.75 0.26 -25.25
C SER A 81 -2.26 0.20 -24.91
N ASP A 82 -1.40 0.06 -25.94
CA ASP A 82 0.06 0.10 -25.79
C ASP A 82 0.56 1.40 -25.16
N ASN A 83 -0.10 2.51 -25.49
CA ASN A 83 0.20 3.80 -24.88
C ASN A 83 -0.06 3.77 -23.36
N TYR A 84 -1.17 3.17 -22.94
CA TYR A 84 -1.45 2.99 -21.51
C TYR A 84 -0.40 2.09 -20.84
N ARG A 85 -0.06 0.94 -21.43
CA ARG A 85 0.98 0.02 -20.91
C ARG A 85 2.32 0.72 -20.70
N THR A 86 2.68 1.60 -21.63
CA THR A 86 3.94 2.37 -21.59
C THR A 86 3.97 3.37 -20.44
N TRP A 87 2.86 4.06 -20.18
CA TRP A 87 2.84 5.23 -19.29
C TRP A 87 2.25 4.97 -17.90
N VAL A 88 1.57 3.84 -17.67
CA VAL A 88 0.85 3.57 -16.42
C VAL A 88 1.75 3.67 -15.19
N TYR A 89 2.96 3.07 -15.21
CA TYR A 89 3.87 3.11 -14.06
C TYR A 89 4.20 4.55 -13.64
N LYS A 90 4.63 5.38 -14.60
CA LYS A 90 4.93 6.78 -14.35
C LYS A 90 3.69 7.54 -13.87
N ASN A 91 2.54 7.32 -14.51
CA ASN A 91 1.32 8.05 -14.19
C ASN A 91 0.81 7.73 -12.78
N VAL A 92 0.91 6.47 -12.35
CA VAL A 92 0.55 6.06 -10.98
C VAL A 92 1.52 6.69 -9.97
N THR A 93 2.84 6.64 -10.21
CA THR A 93 3.82 7.29 -9.31
C THR A 93 3.58 8.79 -9.21
N ASP A 94 3.37 9.48 -10.33
CA ASP A 94 3.06 10.92 -10.32
C ASP A 94 1.72 11.22 -9.63
N ALA A 95 0.72 10.33 -9.75
CA ALA A 95 -0.55 10.47 -9.04
C ALA A 95 -0.39 10.34 -7.53
N ILE A 96 0.44 9.39 -7.07
CA ILE A 96 0.79 9.23 -5.65
C ILE A 96 1.52 10.47 -5.13
N TYR A 97 2.51 10.99 -5.86
CA TYR A 97 3.19 12.22 -5.45
C TYR A 97 2.25 13.43 -5.43
N ARG A 98 1.32 13.53 -6.39
CA ARG A 98 0.31 14.58 -6.38
C ARG A 98 -0.61 14.45 -5.17
N ALA A 99 -0.99 13.24 -4.78
CA ALA A 99 -1.80 12.99 -3.60
C ALA A 99 -1.09 13.36 -2.30
N ILE A 100 0.21 13.06 -2.17
CA ILE A 100 0.96 13.28 -0.94
C ILE A 100 1.48 14.70 -0.83
N PHE A 101 2.03 15.25 -1.91
CA PHE A 101 2.81 16.49 -1.88
C PHE A 101 2.18 17.63 -2.71
N SER A 102 1.09 17.37 -3.44
CA SER A 102 0.57 18.29 -4.46
C SER A 102 1.58 18.60 -5.57
N MET A 103 2.50 17.67 -5.84
CA MET A 103 3.60 17.81 -6.80
C MET A 103 3.76 16.54 -7.62
N ASP A 104 4.19 16.64 -8.87
CA ASP A 104 4.66 15.48 -9.63
C ASP A 104 6.13 15.20 -9.36
N ALA A 105 6.66 14.09 -9.89
CA ALA A 105 8.06 13.71 -9.67
C ALA A 105 9.06 14.79 -10.14
N ARG A 106 8.74 15.53 -11.20
CA ARG A 106 9.63 16.59 -11.72
C ARG A 106 9.68 17.76 -10.76
N LYS A 107 8.53 18.26 -10.30
CA LYS A 107 8.44 19.38 -9.37
C LYS A 107 9.03 19.01 -8.01
N LEU A 108 8.73 17.81 -7.52
CA LEU A 108 9.26 17.30 -6.26
C LEU A 108 10.80 17.20 -6.28
N ALA A 109 11.38 16.64 -7.35
CA ALA A 109 12.84 16.60 -7.52
C ALA A 109 13.47 18.00 -7.55
N SER A 110 12.81 18.95 -8.24
CA SER A 110 13.27 20.36 -8.28
C SER A 110 13.28 21.01 -6.89
N ASP A 111 12.22 20.83 -6.10
CA ASP A 111 12.10 21.40 -4.76
C ASP A 111 13.10 20.76 -3.78
N LEU A 112 13.32 19.44 -3.92
CA LEU A 112 14.33 18.71 -3.17
C LEU A 112 15.76 19.04 -3.62
N LYS A 113 15.95 19.58 -4.83
CA LYS A 113 17.24 19.83 -5.49
C LYS A 113 18.04 18.53 -5.74
N CYS A 114 17.35 17.49 -6.21
CA CYS A 114 17.92 16.18 -6.50
C CYS A 114 17.46 15.68 -7.88
N ASN A 115 18.01 14.54 -8.33
CA ASN A 115 17.49 13.83 -9.48
C ASN A 115 16.19 13.08 -9.13
N LYS A 116 15.43 12.64 -10.15
CA LYS A 116 14.12 11.99 -9.94
C LYS A 116 14.23 10.63 -9.25
N ASP A 117 15.30 9.91 -9.53
CA ASP A 117 15.67 8.63 -8.92
C ASP A 117 16.13 8.78 -7.46
N GLU A 118 16.59 9.97 -7.08
CA GLU A 118 17.10 10.30 -5.74
C GLU A 118 16.02 10.91 -4.81
N ILE A 119 14.77 11.06 -5.28
CA ILE A 119 13.69 11.72 -4.51
C ILE A 119 13.53 11.06 -3.13
N ARG A 120 13.52 9.72 -3.08
CA ARG A 120 13.32 8.99 -1.83
C ARG A 120 14.48 9.18 -0.86
N ASP A 121 15.71 9.21 -1.36
CA ASP A 121 16.90 9.38 -0.52
C ASP A 121 16.99 10.79 0.09
N ASN A 122 16.29 11.76 -0.49
CA ASN A 122 16.26 13.14 -0.04
C ASN A 122 15.06 13.49 0.85
N LEU A 123 14.12 12.55 1.06
CA LEU A 123 12.95 12.74 1.91
C LEU A 123 13.21 12.22 3.33
N ASP A 124 12.55 12.85 4.31
CA ASP A 124 12.58 12.38 5.68
C ASP A 124 11.77 11.07 5.87
N GLN A 125 11.95 10.44 7.03
CA GLN A 125 11.29 9.16 7.34
C GLN A 125 9.76 9.28 7.37
N PHE A 126 9.21 10.45 7.72
CA PHE A 126 7.77 10.67 7.73
C PHE A 126 7.19 10.67 6.31
N CYS A 127 7.82 11.40 5.39
CA CYS A 127 7.44 11.41 3.97
C CYS A 127 7.59 10.02 3.36
N ILE A 128 8.68 9.31 3.64
CA ILE A 128 8.90 7.94 3.16
C ILE A 128 7.82 6.99 3.67
N SER A 129 7.53 7.02 4.97
CA SER A 129 6.50 6.15 5.55
C SER A 129 5.12 6.41 4.93
N ARG A 130 4.84 7.68 4.58
CA ARG A 130 3.59 8.06 3.92
C ARG A 130 3.51 7.60 2.46
N ILE A 131 4.61 7.68 1.71
CA ILE A 131 4.70 7.12 0.35
C ILE A 131 4.43 5.63 0.41
N VAL A 132 5.14 4.91 1.26
CA VAL A 132 5.04 3.45 1.32
C VAL A 132 3.63 3.01 1.73
N TRP A 133 3.01 3.67 2.72
CA TRP A 133 1.64 3.36 3.12
C TRP A 133 0.62 3.57 1.99
N ILE A 134 0.76 4.64 1.19
CA ILE A 134 -0.10 4.83 0.02
C ILE A 134 0.17 3.77 -1.04
N GLU A 135 1.45 3.49 -1.36
CA GLU A 135 1.81 2.47 -2.33
C GLU A 135 1.19 1.11 -1.97
N GLU A 136 1.30 0.69 -0.72
CA GLU A 136 0.71 -0.56 -0.24
C GLU A 136 -0.82 -0.55 -0.32
N SER A 137 -1.46 0.57 0.02
CA SER A 137 -2.92 0.71 -0.09
C SER A 137 -3.37 0.66 -1.56
N VAL A 138 -2.60 1.25 -2.47
CA VAL A 138 -2.86 1.23 -3.92
C VAL A 138 -2.65 -0.18 -4.47
N CYS A 139 -1.59 -0.89 -4.07
CA CYS A 139 -1.38 -2.30 -4.44
C CYS A 139 -2.61 -3.14 -4.09
N GLN A 140 -3.15 -2.99 -2.87
CA GLN A 140 -4.32 -3.74 -2.44
C GLN A 140 -5.56 -3.46 -3.31
N GLN A 141 -5.75 -2.23 -3.78
CA GLN A 141 -6.85 -1.91 -4.70
C GLN A 141 -6.60 -2.51 -6.08
N ILE A 142 -5.37 -2.44 -6.61
CA ILE A 142 -5.04 -3.02 -7.92
C ILE A 142 -5.19 -4.55 -7.89
N ASP A 143 -4.78 -5.20 -6.80
CA ASP A 143 -4.93 -6.64 -6.60
C ASP A 143 -6.41 -7.06 -6.48
N LEU A 144 -7.32 -6.12 -6.23
CA LEU A 144 -8.78 -6.28 -6.30
C LEU A 144 -9.35 -5.89 -7.68
N ASP A 145 -8.51 -5.83 -8.70
CA ASP A 145 -8.86 -5.57 -10.10
C ASP A 145 -9.32 -4.12 -10.39
N PHE A 146 -8.96 -3.16 -9.53
CA PHE A 146 -9.17 -1.75 -9.84
C PHE A 146 -8.09 -1.19 -10.77
N GLU A 147 -8.49 -0.34 -11.72
CA GLU A 147 -7.55 0.37 -12.60
C GLU A 147 -6.53 1.16 -11.77
N PRO A 148 -5.23 1.08 -12.07
CA PRO A 148 -4.16 1.67 -11.26
C PRO A 148 -4.28 3.16 -10.87
N GLN A 149 -4.78 4.05 -11.73
CA GLN A 149 -4.98 5.45 -11.37
C GLN A 149 -6.25 5.65 -10.54
N ASP A 150 -7.32 4.92 -10.85
CA ASP A 150 -8.54 4.89 -10.06
C ASP A 150 -8.29 4.33 -8.65
N ALA A 151 -7.40 3.34 -8.52
CA ALA A 151 -6.92 2.82 -7.24
C ALA A 151 -6.30 3.93 -6.37
N VAL A 152 -5.45 4.79 -6.96
CA VAL A 152 -4.89 5.96 -6.27
C VAL A 152 -6.01 6.90 -5.81
N LYS A 153 -6.95 7.22 -6.70
CA LYS A 153 -8.08 8.11 -6.38
C LYS A 153 -8.92 7.56 -5.22
N ARG A 154 -9.25 6.28 -5.22
CA ARG A 154 -10.02 5.62 -4.15
C ARG A 154 -9.29 5.66 -2.81
N VAL A 155 -7.98 5.39 -2.80
CA VAL A 155 -7.17 5.48 -1.57
C VAL A 155 -7.17 6.90 -1.01
N VAL A 156 -7.06 7.92 -1.89
CA VAL A 156 -7.11 9.33 -1.50
C VAL A 156 -8.45 9.72 -0.89
N GLU A 157 -9.54 9.37 -1.57
CA GLU A 157 -10.91 9.66 -1.14
C GLU A 157 -11.26 8.96 0.17
N PHE A 158 -11.00 7.65 0.25
CA PHE A 158 -11.32 6.83 1.43
C PHE A 158 -10.63 7.33 2.70
N ASN A 159 -9.37 7.75 2.58
CA ASN A 159 -8.57 8.18 3.73
C ASN A 159 -8.62 9.69 3.99
N SER A 160 -9.39 10.46 3.20
CA SER A 160 -9.41 11.93 3.25
C SER A 160 -7.99 12.52 3.30
N LEU A 161 -7.12 12.00 2.42
CA LEU A 161 -5.70 12.28 2.42
C LEU A 161 -5.43 13.79 2.22
N LYS A 162 -4.76 14.39 3.20
CA LYS A 162 -4.27 15.76 3.10
C LYS A 162 -2.82 15.77 2.63
N ALA A 163 -2.54 16.64 1.67
CA ALA A 163 -1.20 16.89 1.20
C ALA A 163 -0.32 17.46 2.33
N ILE A 164 0.94 17.06 2.32
CA ILE A 164 1.99 17.49 3.24
C ILE A 164 3.10 18.17 2.46
N GLN A 165 3.90 19.00 3.14
CA GLN A 165 5.11 19.55 2.52
C GLN A 165 6.20 18.49 2.53
N PRO A 166 7.00 18.37 1.45
CA PRO A 166 8.16 17.50 1.46
C PRO A 166 9.21 18.06 2.43
N VAL A 167 9.62 17.24 3.39
CA VAL A 167 10.67 17.58 4.36
C VAL A 167 11.96 16.88 3.95
N LYS A 168 13.06 17.63 3.87
CA LYS A 168 14.35 17.07 3.49
C LYS A 168 14.95 16.29 4.65
N HIS A 169 15.62 15.18 4.35
CA HIS A 169 16.32 14.38 5.35
C HIS A 169 17.28 15.22 6.23
N GLN A 170 17.92 16.24 5.65
CA GLN A 170 18.87 17.11 6.36
C GLN A 170 18.20 18.08 7.36
N ASP A 171 16.89 18.34 7.19
CA ASP A 171 16.14 19.30 8.01
C ASP A 171 15.42 18.62 9.20
N ALA A 172 15.37 17.29 9.24
CA ALA A 172 14.67 16.51 10.27
C ALA A 172 15.43 16.40 11.62
N SER A 173 16.63 16.98 11.71
CA SER A 173 17.52 16.93 12.90
C SER A 173 17.54 18.23 13.72
N ARG A 174 16.51 19.08 13.60
CA ARG A 174 16.37 20.32 14.39
C ARG A 174 15.13 20.32 15.27
#